data_AF-A0A6A6Q9V5-F1
#
_entry.id   AF-A0A6A6Q9V5-F1
#
_cell.length_a   1.000
_cell.length_b   1.000
_cell.length_c   1.000
_cell.angle_alpha   90.00
_cell.angle_beta   90.00
_cell.angle_gamma   90.00
#
_symmetry.space_group_name_H-M   'P 1'
#
loop_
_entity.id
_entity.type
_entity.pdbx_description
1 polymer ?
#
loop_
_entity_poly.entity_id
_entity_poly.type
_entity_poly.pdbx_seq_one_letter_code
_entity_poly.pdbx_strand_id
1 'polypeptide(L)'
;MTTSNFPNMCDGAPGLPPLAYDTWKQWLLVVELKARAAHIWQYVDILKPEDELTKIIKPTRPTMPGMTNKSNPDWKMAMRQYEALKRRYMWEFELLERRVPAILFLTLEIVDSIPQDAEFFHETWEFESTHKLLLDLELRFDLSSRQSGSEREDSETQ
;
A
#
# COMPACT_ATOMS: atom_id res chain seq x y z
N MET A 1 29.50 -12.32 -48.52
CA MET A 1 29.66 -10.96 -47.94
C MET A 1 28.26 -10.54 -47.52
N THR A 2 27.85 -10.43 -46.26
CA THR A 2 28.51 -10.04 -45.00
C THR A 2 27.72 -10.67 -43.85
N THR A 3 28.36 -11.46 -42.99
CA THR A 3 27.82 -11.86 -41.69
C THR A 3 28.25 -10.82 -40.66
N SER A 4 27.28 -10.09 -40.10
CA SER A 4 27.51 -9.11 -39.05
C SER A 4 27.77 -9.82 -37.73
N ASN A 5 29.04 -9.91 -37.34
CA ASN A 5 29.47 -10.22 -35.98
C ASN A 5 29.10 -9.04 -35.09
N PHE A 6 28.11 -9.21 -34.22
CA PHE A 6 27.96 -8.35 -33.05
C PHE A 6 28.80 -8.92 -31.92
N PRO A 7 29.77 -8.16 -31.38
CA PRO A 7 30.54 -8.61 -30.23
C PRO A 7 29.67 -8.63 -28.98
N ASN A 8 29.69 -9.78 -28.33
CA ASN A 8 29.24 -10.00 -26.96
C ASN A 8 30.11 -9.10 -26.06
N MET A 9 29.53 -8.02 -25.55
CA MET A 9 30.18 -7.13 -24.59
C MET A 9 29.19 -6.80 -23.49
N CYS A 10 29.19 -7.63 -22.45
CA CYS A 10 28.88 -7.29 -21.07
C CYS A 10 29.52 -8.36 -20.15
N ASP A 11 30.81 -8.63 -20.36
CA ASP A 11 31.67 -9.28 -19.36
C ASP A 11 32.48 -8.18 -18.66
N GLY A 12 32.31 -8.04 -17.35
CA GLY A 12 33.25 -7.31 -16.49
C GLY A 12 32.71 -6.03 -15.84
N ALA A 13 31.76 -6.15 -14.91
CA ALA A 13 31.74 -5.27 -13.73
C ALA A 13 32.26 -6.10 -12.53
N PRO A 14 33.47 -5.80 -12.02
CA PRO A 14 34.04 -6.53 -10.90
C PRO A 14 33.38 -6.08 -9.58
N GLY A 15 32.82 -7.03 -8.86
CA GLY A 15 32.73 -6.99 -7.39
C GLY A 15 32.00 -5.80 -6.78
N LEU A 16 30.73 -5.59 -7.13
CA LEU A 16 29.83 -5.13 -6.08
C LEU A 16 29.57 -6.34 -5.18
N PRO A 17 29.81 -6.25 -3.85
CA PRO A 17 29.39 -7.32 -2.96
C PRO A 17 27.90 -7.58 -3.22
N PRO A 18 27.40 -8.83 -3.08
CA PRO A 18 25.96 -9.06 -3.09
C PRO A 18 25.40 -8.07 -2.07
N LEU A 19 24.60 -7.11 -2.52
CA LEU A 19 23.99 -6.17 -1.60
C LEU A 19 23.12 -7.04 -0.73
N ALA A 20 23.63 -7.37 0.46
CA ALA A 20 22.98 -8.13 1.51
C ALA A 20 21.87 -7.25 2.11
N TYR A 21 20.95 -6.83 1.25
CA TYR A 21 19.61 -6.50 1.64
C TYR A 21 18.85 -7.82 1.56
N ASP A 22 18.23 -8.20 2.67
CA ASP A 22 17.23 -9.25 2.67
C ASP A 22 16.24 -8.96 1.54
N THR A 23 16.03 -9.92 0.63
CA THR A 23 15.07 -9.81 -0.48
C THR A 23 13.71 -9.30 0.00
N TRP A 24 13.36 -9.63 1.24
CA TRP A 24 12.21 -9.11 1.97
C TRP A 24 12.19 -7.58 2.15
N LYS A 25 13.28 -6.99 2.65
CA LYS A 25 13.38 -5.53 2.85
C LYS A 25 13.28 -4.77 1.52
N GLN A 26 13.85 -5.33 0.46
CA GLN A 26 13.73 -4.76 -0.89
C GLN A 26 12.29 -4.87 -1.42
N TRP A 27 11.62 -6.00 -1.21
CA TRP A 27 10.23 -6.18 -1.61
C TRP A 27 9.30 -5.20 -0.87
N LEU A 28 9.50 -5.04 0.44
CA LEU A 28 8.73 -4.10 1.25
C LEU A 28 8.93 -2.64 0.78
N LEU A 29 10.15 -2.27 0.39
CA LEU A 29 10.43 -0.97 -0.22
C LEU A 29 9.67 -0.78 -1.54
N VAL A 30 9.53 -1.82 -2.37
CA VAL A 30 8.73 -1.76 -3.60
C VAL A 30 7.25 -1.51 -3.27
N VAL A 31 6.71 -2.19 -2.27
CA VAL A 31 5.33 -1.97 -1.79
C VAL A 31 5.14 -0.53 -1.31
N GLU A 32 6.07 -0.01 -0.51
CA GLU A 32 6.04 1.38 -0.04
C GLU A 32 6.04 2.36 -1.22
N LEU A 33 6.94 2.18 -2.19
CA LEU A 33 7.04 3.05 -3.37
C LEU A 33 5.75 3.04 -4.19
N LYS A 34 5.14 1.87 -4.40
CA LYS A 34 3.85 1.75 -5.09
C LYS A 34 2.72 2.46 -4.33
N ALA A 35 2.65 2.26 -3.01
CA ALA A 35 1.65 2.92 -2.17
C ALA A 35 1.82 4.45 -2.14
N ARG A 36 3.06 4.95 -2.14
CA ARG A 36 3.35 6.39 -2.23
C ARG A 36 2.97 6.95 -3.60
N ALA A 37 3.29 6.24 -4.69
CA ALA A 37 2.91 6.64 -6.04
C ALA A 37 1.38 6.71 -6.23
N ALA A 38 0.64 5.82 -5.57
CA ALA A 38 -0.82 5.84 -5.55
C ALA A 38 -1.42 6.80 -4.49
N HIS A 39 -0.60 7.55 -3.74
CA HIS A 39 -1.01 8.44 -2.66
C HIS A 39 -1.86 7.75 -1.56
N ILE A 40 -1.56 6.49 -1.27
CA ILE A 40 -2.26 5.68 -0.27
C ILE A 40 -1.38 5.23 0.91
N TRP A 41 -0.09 5.56 0.94
CA TRP A 41 0.83 5.12 2.00
C TRP A 41 0.30 5.40 3.42
N GLN A 42 -0.29 6.57 3.65
CA GLN A 42 -0.87 6.96 4.94
C GLN A 42 -2.01 6.05 5.46
N TYR A 43 -2.53 5.14 4.63
CA TYR A 43 -3.56 4.16 4.99
C TYR A 43 -3.00 2.78 5.31
N VAL A 44 -1.73 2.52 4.95
CA VAL A 44 -1.12 1.17 4.98
C VAL A 44 0.30 1.18 5.57
N ASP A 45 0.71 2.31 6.16
CA ASP A 45 2.03 2.52 6.76
C ASP A 45 2.23 1.58 7.95
N ILE A 46 3.14 0.62 7.81
CA ILE A 46 3.43 -0.39 8.85
C ILE A 46 4.11 0.20 10.08
N LEU A 47 4.75 1.37 9.96
CA LEU A 47 5.47 1.99 11.08
C LEU A 47 4.54 2.73 12.03
N LYS A 48 3.27 2.88 11.67
CA LYS A 48 2.26 3.56 12.47
C LYS A 48 1.34 2.54 13.13
N PRO A 49 0.92 2.77 14.38
CA PRO A 49 -0.13 1.96 14.97
C PRO A 49 -1.47 2.23 14.25
N GLU A 50 -2.36 1.24 14.24
CA GLU A 50 -3.59 1.25 13.46
C GLU A 50 -4.52 2.44 13.78
N ASP A 51 -4.50 2.93 15.01
CA ASP A 51 -5.28 4.09 15.46
C ASP A 51 -4.75 5.43 14.94
N GLU A 52 -3.45 5.50 14.62
CA GLU A 52 -2.79 6.67 14.01
C GLU A 52 -2.88 6.68 12.48
N LEU A 53 -3.35 5.60 11.85
CA LEU A 53 -3.57 5.57 10.41
C LEU A 53 -4.68 6.53 10.00
N THR A 54 -4.48 7.20 8.86
CA THR A 54 -5.52 8.06 8.29
C THR A 54 -6.71 7.17 7.94
N LYS A 55 -7.90 7.46 8.46
CA LYS A 55 -9.10 6.68 8.12
C LYS A 55 -9.71 7.17 6.82
N ILE A 56 -10.11 6.23 5.96
CA ILE A 56 -10.93 6.56 4.79
C ILE A 56 -12.37 6.77 5.26
N ILE A 57 -12.80 8.03 5.24
CA ILE A 57 -14.15 8.42 5.63
C ILE A 57 -14.96 8.70 4.38
N LYS A 58 -16.15 8.10 4.29
CA LYS A 58 -17.09 8.41 3.22
C LYS A 58 -17.61 9.85 3.40
N PRO A 59 -17.48 10.73 2.41
CA PRO A 59 -17.92 12.12 2.54
C PRO A 59 -19.44 12.17 2.69
N THR A 60 -19.90 13.11 3.52
CA THR A 60 -21.34 13.28 3.78
C THR A 60 -21.97 14.11 2.67
N ARG A 61 -23.05 13.59 2.08
CA ARG A 61 -23.78 14.30 1.02
C ARG A 61 -24.37 15.59 1.58
N PRO A 62 -24.08 16.77 0.99
CA PRO A 62 -24.61 18.02 1.48
C PRO A 62 -26.11 18.10 1.27
N THR A 63 -26.81 18.64 2.25
CA THR A 63 -28.26 18.85 2.20
C THR A 63 -28.56 20.32 1.92
N MET A 64 -29.57 20.58 1.09
CA MET A 64 -29.99 21.96 0.83
C MET A 64 -30.65 22.53 2.09
N PRO A 65 -30.29 23.75 2.52
CA PRO A 65 -30.98 24.41 3.62
C PRO A 65 -32.47 24.56 3.29
N GLY A 66 -33.35 24.24 4.24
CA GLY A 66 -34.81 24.16 4.07
C GLY A 66 -35.54 25.49 3.81
N MET A 67 -34.85 26.50 3.28
CA MET A 67 -35.46 27.76 2.89
C MET A 67 -36.26 27.55 1.61
N THR A 68 -37.58 27.73 1.67
CA THR A 68 -38.47 27.58 0.50
C THR A 68 -38.70 28.89 -0.24
N ASN A 69 -38.38 30.03 0.38
CA ASN A 69 -38.67 31.34 -0.16
C ASN A 69 -37.42 31.97 -0.82
N LYS A 70 -37.40 31.95 -2.15
CA LYS A 70 -36.33 32.54 -2.97
C LYS A 70 -36.20 34.06 -2.87
N SER A 71 -37.21 34.73 -2.30
CA SER A 71 -37.21 36.19 -2.10
C SER A 71 -36.51 36.63 -0.82
N ASN A 72 -36.18 35.71 0.10
CA ASN A 72 -35.40 36.03 1.28
C ASN A 72 -33.97 36.45 0.86
N PRO A 73 -33.45 37.61 1.32
CA PRO A 73 -32.04 37.99 1.07
C PRO A 73 -31.04 36.91 1.50
N ASP A 74 -31.35 36.12 2.53
CA ASP A 74 -30.52 35.02 3.03
C ASP A 74 -30.52 33.79 2.11
N TRP A 75 -31.52 33.64 1.24
CA TRP A 75 -31.59 32.53 0.27
C TRP A 75 -30.37 32.51 -0.65
N LYS A 76 -29.93 33.69 -1.12
CA LYS A 76 -28.75 33.81 -1.99
C LYS A 76 -27.48 33.40 -1.26
N MET A 77 -27.35 33.74 0.02
CA MET A 77 -26.19 33.33 0.83
C MET A 77 -26.22 31.83 1.11
N ALA A 78 -27.37 31.30 1.52
CA ALA A 78 -27.58 29.87 1.78
C ALA A 78 -27.29 29.01 0.53
N MET A 79 -27.71 29.47 -0.65
CA MET A 79 -27.42 28.79 -1.92
C MET A 79 -25.93 28.78 -2.25
N ARG A 80 -25.22 29.91 -2.08
CA ARG A 80 -23.76 29.97 -2.30
C ARG A 80 -23.00 29.04 -1.36
N GLN A 81 -23.42 28.96 -0.09
CA GLN A 81 -22.84 28.03 0.89
C GLN A 81 -23.10 26.58 0.49
N TYR A 82 -24.32 26.24 0.09
CA TYR A 82 -24.65 24.91 -0.42
C TYR A 82 -23.84 24.53 -1.66
N GLU A 83 -23.64 25.44 -2.62
CA GLU A 83 -22.80 25.21 -3.79
C GLU A 83 -21.33 25.01 -3.44
N ALA A 84 -20.80 25.72 -2.44
CA ALA A 84 -19.46 25.51 -1.94
C ALA A 84 -19.31 24.14 -1.27
N LEU A 85 -20.26 23.75 -0.42
CA LEU A 85 -20.30 22.43 0.21
C LEU A 85 -20.43 21.31 -0.83
N LYS A 86 -21.26 21.51 -1.87
CA LYS A 86 -21.40 20.57 -2.99
C LYS A 86 -20.09 20.37 -3.74
N ARG A 87 -19.38 21.45 -4.05
CA ARG A 87 -18.06 21.36 -4.70
C ARG A 87 -17.04 20.61 -3.85
N ARG A 88 -17.00 20.90 -2.54
CA ARG A 88 -16.14 20.18 -1.61
C ARG A 88 -16.48 18.68 -1.55
N TYR A 89 -17.76 18.35 -1.43
CA TYR A 89 -18.24 16.96 -1.44
C TYR A 89 -17.81 16.21 -2.70
N MET A 90 -17.99 16.81 -3.89
CA MET A 90 -17.60 16.18 -5.15
C MET A 90 -16.10 15.86 -5.17
N TRP A 91 -15.26 16.81 -4.75
CA TRP A 91 -13.81 16.61 -4.68
C TRP A 91 -13.42 15.51 -3.66
N GLU A 92 -14.02 15.50 -2.47
CA GLU A 92 -13.77 14.47 -1.47
C GLU A 92 -14.25 13.08 -1.95
N PHE A 93 -15.35 13.02 -2.69
CA PHE A 93 -15.88 11.80 -3.26
C PHE A 93 -14.98 11.25 -4.39
N GLU A 94 -14.50 12.10 -5.29
CA GLU A 94 -13.52 11.70 -6.31
C GLU A 94 -12.22 11.16 -5.69
N LEU A 95 -11.76 11.73 -4.58
CA LEU A 95 -10.62 11.20 -3.84
C LEU A 95 -10.90 9.81 -3.26
N LEU A 96 -12.10 9.60 -2.71
CA LEU A 96 -12.52 8.29 -2.22
C LEU A 96 -12.54 7.25 -3.34
N GLU A 97 -13.12 7.60 -4.50
CA GLU A 97 -13.19 6.73 -5.68
C GLU A 97 -11.84 6.34 -6.24
N ARG A 98 -10.78 7.12 -5.98
CA ARG A 98 -9.40 6.77 -6.35
C ARG A 98 -8.70 5.91 -5.31
N ARG A 99 -8.88 6.22 -4.02
CA ARG A 99 -8.12 5.60 -2.93
C ARG A 99 -8.57 4.17 -2.64
N VAL A 100 -9.88 3.92 -2.60
CA VAL A 100 -10.42 2.60 -2.26
C VAL A 100 -9.95 1.53 -3.25
N PRO A 101 -10.08 1.73 -4.59
CA PRO A 101 -9.58 0.75 -5.55
C PRO A 101 -8.05 0.61 -5.52
N ALA A 102 -7.30 1.69 -5.26
CA ALA A 102 -5.84 1.63 -5.20
C ALA A 102 -5.35 0.76 -4.03
N ILE A 103 -6.01 0.83 -2.87
CA ILE A 103 -5.71 -0.03 -1.71
C ILE A 103 -6.02 -1.49 -2.04
N LEU A 104 -7.18 -1.75 -2.66
CA LEU A 104 -7.54 -3.10 -3.07
C LEU A 104 -6.53 -3.67 -4.08
N PHE A 105 -6.16 -2.89 -5.08
CA PHE A 105 -5.17 -3.28 -6.09
C PHE A 105 -3.82 -3.60 -5.45
N LEU A 106 -3.32 -2.75 -4.54
CA LEU A 106 -2.09 -3.01 -3.81
C LEU A 106 -2.19 -4.31 -3.00
N THR A 107 -3.32 -4.56 -2.37
CA THR A 107 -3.56 -5.80 -1.59
C THR A 107 -3.47 -7.03 -2.49
N LEU A 108 -4.12 -6.99 -3.66
CA LEU A 108 -4.05 -8.08 -4.63
C LEU A 108 -2.63 -8.29 -5.15
N GLU A 109 -1.91 -7.21 -5.48
CA GLU A 109 -0.51 -7.31 -5.91
C GLU A 109 0.39 -7.93 -4.83
N ILE A 110 0.17 -7.60 -3.55
CA ILE A 110 0.90 -8.21 -2.43
C ILE A 110 0.64 -9.71 -2.40
N VAL A 111 -0.63 -10.12 -2.37
CA VAL A 111 -1.05 -11.53 -2.31
C VAL A 111 -0.50 -12.32 -3.51
N ASP A 112 -0.57 -11.77 -4.72
CA ASP A 112 -0.06 -12.40 -5.95
C ASP A 112 1.47 -12.54 -5.96
N SER A 113 2.18 -11.68 -5.24
CA SER A 113 3.65 -11.67 -5.20
C SER A 113 4.27 -12.64 -4.19
N ILE A 114 3.46 -13.19 -3.28
CA ILE A 114 3.93 -14.12 -2.25
C ILE A 114 3.88 -15.54 -2.83
N PRO A 115 4.93 -16.36 -2.63
CA PRO A 115 4.90 -17.77 -3.05
C PRO A 115 3.64 -18.43 -2.49
N GLN A 116 2.90 -19.14 -3.34
CA GLN A 116 1.67 -19.84 -2.95
C GLN A 116 1.99 -21.02 -2.02
N ASP A 117 2.39 -20.73 -0.80
CA ASP A 117 2.31 -21.69 0.28
C ASP A 117 0.83 -21.77 0.69
N ALA A 118 0.23 -22.95 0.51
CA ALA A 118 -1.23 -23.12 0.53
C ALA A 118 -1.87 -22.74 1.88
N GLU A 119 -1.10 -22.78 2.96
CA GLU A 119 -1.56 -22.36 4.30
C GLU A 119 -1.65 -20.83 4.41
N PHE A 120 -0.67 -20.08 3.89
CA PHE A 120 -0.66 -18.63 3.98
C PHE A 120 -1.79 -17.99 3.15
N PHE A 121 -2.10 -18.54 1.98
CA PHE A 121 -3.16 -18.02 1.11
C PHE A 121 -4.57 -18.17 1.71
N HIS A 122 -4.79 -19.17 2.57
CA HIS A 122 -6.05 -19.32 3.29
C HIS A 122 -6.19 -18.30 4.42
N GLU A 123 -5.09 -17.99 5.11
CA GLU A 123 -5.05 -16.99 6.19
C GLU A 123 -5.16 -15.55 5.66
N THR A 124 -4.69 -15.27 4.44
CA THR A 124 -4.75 -13.92 3.87
C THR A 124 -6.15 -13.40 3.57
N TRP A 125 -7.11 -14.29 3.38
CA TRP A 125 -8.51 -13.93 3.14
C TRP A 125 -9.22 -13.39 4.39
N GLU A 126 -8.62 -13.57 5.57
CA GLU A 126 -9.19 -13.16 6.86
C GLU A 126 -8.69 -11.79 7.33
N PHE A 127 -7.71 -11.18 6.65
CA PHE A 127 -7.19 -9.88 7.09
C PHE A 127 -8.19 -8.75 6.86
N GLU A 128 -8.46 -7.99 7.93
CA GLU A 128 -9.39 -6.86 7.92
C GLU A 128 -8.86 -5.64 7.13
N SER A 129 -7.55 -5.55 6.91
CA SER A 129 -6.92 -4.44 6.16
C SER A 129 -5.56 -4.81 5.57
N THR A 130 -5.15 -4.09 4.52
CA THR A 130 -3.81 -4.20 3.91
C THR A 130 -2.68 -3.94 4.91
N HIS A 131 -2.92 -3.05 5.88
CA HIS A 131 -1.95 -2.78 6.96
C HIS A 131 -1.71 -4.02 7.82
N LYS A 132 -2.77 -4.71 8.25
CA LYS A 132 -2.64 -5.95 9.04
C LYS A 132 -1.96 -7.06 8.26
N LEU A 133 -2.28 -7.19 6.98
CA LEU A 133 -1.60 -8.11 6.07
C LEU A 133 -0.08 -7.83 6.02
N LEU A 134 0.32 -6.56 5.85
CA LEU A 134 1.73 -6.19 5.79
C LEU A 134 2.48 -6.41 7.11
N LEU A 135 1.83 -6.13 8.26
CA LEU A 135 2.41 -6.40 9.57
C LEU A 135 2.62 -7.90 9.82
N ASP A 136 1.62 -8.73 9.51
CA ASP A 136 1.73 -10.18 9.70
C ASP A 136 2.86 -10.77 8.83
N LEU A 137 2.95 -10.29 7.58
CA LEU A 137 4.04 -10.62 6.67
C LEU A 137 5.41 -10.23 7.24
N GLU A 138 5.55 -8.99 7.75
CA GLU A 138 6.80 -8.55 8.37
C GLU A 138 7.21 -9.47 9.53
N LEU A 139 6.27 -9.84 10.41
CA LEU A 139 6.52 -10.75 11.53
C LEU A 139 6.99 -12.13 11.05
N ARG A 140 6.32 -12.73 10.07
CA ARG A 140 6.68 -14.08 9.56
C ARG A 140 8.07 -14.10 8.95
N PHE A 141 8.42 -13.09 8.15
CA PHE A 141 9.72 -13.04 7.49
C PHE A 141 10.85 -12.53 8.42
N ASP A 142 10.54 -11.76 9.46
CA ASP A 142 11.52 -11.44 10.52
C ASP A 142 11.85 -12.69 11.36
N LEU A 143 10.85 -13.53 11.65
CA LEU A 143 11.04 -14.79 12.38
C LEU A 143 11.84 -15.84 11.58
N SER A 144 11.64 -15.95 10.27
CA SER A 144 12.38 -16.90 9.43
C SER A 144 13.87 -16.54 9.29
N SER A 145 14.21 -15.24 9.36
CA SER A 145 15.60 -14.78 9.41
C SER A 145 16.33 -15.15 10.71
N ARG A 146 15.59 -15.37 11.81
CA ARG A 146 16.17 -15.79 13.11
C ARG A 146 16.33 -17.29 13.24
N GLN A 147 15.41 -18.08 12.67
CA GLN A 147 15.49 -19.55 12.74
C GLN A 147 16.62 -20.12 11.87
N SER A 148 16.97 -19.46 10.77
CA SER A 148 18.08 -19.86 9.90
C SER A 148 19.50 -19.64 10.49
N GLY A 149 19.59 -19.04 11.69
CA GLY A 149 20.85 -18.84 12.41
C GLY A 149 21.13 -19.84 13.54
N SER A 150 20.24 -20.81 13.81
CA SER A 150 20.28 -21.62 15.05
C SER A 150 20.74 -23.08 14.90
N GLU A 151 21.17 -23.54 13.72
CA GLU A 151 21.56 -24.95 13.49
C GLU A 151 23.08 -25.18 13.31
N ARG A 152 23.95 -24.40 13.96
CA ARG A 152 25.39 -24.66 13.99
C ARG A 152 26.02 -24.38 15.34
N GLU A 153 25.61 -25.11 16.35
CA GLU A 153 26.44 -25.39 17.52
C GLU A 153 25.77 -26.55 18.23
N ASP A 154 26.32 -27.76 18.03
CA ASP A 154 26.29 -28.91 18.95
C ASP A 154 26.46 -30.19 18.15
N SER A 155 27.71 -30.53 17.84
CA SER A 155 28.21 -31.92 17.77
C SER A 155 29.72 -31.93 17.47
N GLU A 156 30.51 -31.26 18.31
CA GLU A 156 31.91 -31.64 18.52
C GLU A 156 32.20 -31.59 20.00
N THR A 157 31.95 -32.70 20.70
CA THR A 157 32.65 -33.00 21.94
C THR A 157 32.72 -34.52 22.13
N GLN A 158 33.90 -35.02 21.71
CA GLN A 158 34.71 -36.12 22.26
C GLN A 158 34.08 -37.51 22.49
#